data_AF-A0A649Z2T8-F1
#
_entry.id   AF-A0A649Z2T8-F1
#
_cell.length_a   1.000
_cell.length_b   1.000
_cell.length_c   1.000
_cell.angle_alpha   90.00
_cell.angle_beta   90.00
_cell.angle_gamma   90.00
#
_symmetry.space_group_name_H-M   'P 1'
#
loop_
_entity.id
_entity.type
_entity.pdbx_description
1 polymer ?
#
loop_
_entity_poly.entity_id
_entity_poly.type
_entity_poly.pdbx_seq_one_letter_code
_entity_poly.pdbx_strand_id
1 'polypeptide(L)'
;MNLISDEIYRQLVKDSGLNTSLKQLFSHFDTGSDYELLQEQFTQARAYFMAAQDSMVQSVRQDLSPLAVYMIKDKASSSGGTFLRWRSMQNARTGGTVWQPIVDDKYVPVEVRKKVVAVEKDRILINMQISVFNHILRQLADCSEKLKEVEEAALKSDLYP
;
A
#
# COMPACT_ATOMS: atom_id res chain seq x y z
N MET A 1 18.95 0.23 -9.16
CA MET A 1 18.09 1.23 -8.51
C MET A 1 17.33 0.50 -7.41
N ASN A 2 17.33 1.04 -6.19
CA ASN A 2 16.52 0.52 -5.10
C ASN A 2 15.49 1.62 -4.78
N LEU A 3 14.27 1.48 -5.29
CA LEU A 3 13.24 2.52 -5.11
C LEU A 3 12.59 2.45 -3.73
N ILE A 4 12.73 1.31 -3.05
CA ILE A 4 12.26 1.12 -1.69
C ILE A 4 13.49 0.97 -0.80
N SER A 5 13.94 2.09 -0.22
CA SER A 5 15.11 2.07 0.64
C SER A 5 14.78 1.47 2.02
N ASP A 6 15.79 0.88 2.66
CA ASP A 6 15.70 0.44 4.06
C ASP A 6 15.30 1.58 5.01
N GLU A 7 15.50 2.83 4.59
CA GLU A 7 15.10 4.00 5.35
C GLU A 7 13.59 4.12 5.51
N ILE A 8 12.81 3.73 4.48
CA ILE A 8 11.35 3.71 4.57
C ILE A 8 10.92 2.74 5.67
N TYR A 9 11.56 1.58 5.76
CA TYR A 9 11.27 0.59 6.80
C TYR A 9 11.73 1.04 8.18
N ARG A 10 12.91 1.67 8.29
CA ARG A 10 13.38 2.25 9.56
C ARG A 10 12.42 3.32 10.06
N GLN A 11 11.98 4.20 9.17
CA GLN A 11 11.10 5.31 9.52
C GLN A 11 9.68 4.82 9.85
N LEU A 12 9.18 3.83 9.12
CA LEU A 12 7.94 3.14 9.45
C LEU A 12 7.98 2.57 10.87
N VAL A 13 8.99 1.78 11.21
CA VAL A 13 9.07 1.15 12.54
C VAL A 13 9.22 2.20 13.64
N LYS A 14 10.00 3.25 13.40
CA LYS A 14 10.27 4.30 14.38
C LYS A 14 9.06 5.19 14.65
N ASP A 15 8.34 5.58 13.59
CA ASP A 15 7.38 6.67 13.67
C ASP A 15 5.90 6.19 13.68
N SER A 16 5.60 4.99 13.18
CA SER A 16 4.21 4.51 13.06
C SER A 16 3.73 3.58 14.19
N GLY A 17 4.65 3.07 15.02
CA GLY A 17 4.30 2.08 16.05
C GLY A 17 3.82 0.73 15.50
N LEU A 18 4.05 0.43 14.21
CA LEU A 18 3.52 -0.76 13.52
C LEU A 18 3.74 -2.08 14.26
N ASN A 19 4.89 -2.26 14.94
CA ASN A 19 5.14 -3.48 15.71
C ASN A 19 4.16 -3.67 16.87
N THR A 20 3.78 -2.58 17.53
CA THR A 20 2.77 -2.59 18.58
C THR A 20 1.39 -2.86 17.98
N SER A 21 1.04 -2.18 16.89
CA SER A 21 -0.24 -2.38 16.19
C SER A 21 -0.40 -3.81 15.67
N LEU A 22 0.65 -4.42 15.14
CA LEU A 22 0.63 -5.82 14.72
C LEU A 22 0.43 -6.79 15.88
N LYS A 23 1.02 -6.51 17.05
CA LYS A 23 0.75 -7.30 18.26
C LYS A 23 -0.71 -7.13 18.70
N GLN A 24 -1.17 -5.88 18.75
CA GLN A 24 -2.54 -5.53 19.12
C GLN A 24 -3.57 -6.14 18.18
N LEU A 25 -3.29 -6.27 16.89
CA LEU A 25 -4.18 -6.92 15.91
C LEU A 25 -4.56 -8.36 16.26
N PHE A 26 -3.70 -9.08 16.99
CA PHE A 26 -3.95 -10.44 17.44
C PHE A 26 -4.24 -10.54 18.94
N SER A 27 -4.43 -9.40 19.61
CA SER A 27 -4.84 -9.33 21.01
C SER A 27 -6.35 -9.44 21.15
N HIS A 28 -6.80 -9.68 22.38
CA HIS A 28 -8.20 -9.59 22.72
C HIS A 28 -8.65 -8.12 22.80
N PHE A 29 -9.83 -7.85 22.25
CA PHE A 29 -10.51 -6.56 22.32
C PHE A 29 -11.97 -6.79 22.68
N ASP A 30 -12.46 -5.95 23.58
CA ASP A 30 -13.81 -6.07 24.13
C ASP A 30 -14.77 -5.02 23.58
N THR A 31 -14.25 -3.90 23.04
CA THR A 31 -15.08 -2.76 22.63
C THR A 31 -14.88 -2.37 21.18
N GLY A 32 -15.92 -1.82 20.54
CA GLY A 32 -15.83 -1.27 19.19
C GLY A 32 -14.77 -0.17 19.06
N SER A 33 -14.57 0.62 20.12
CA SER A 33 -13.58 1.70 20.22
C SER A 33 -12.13 1.19 20.12
N ASP A 34 -11.84 -0.01 20.63
CA ASP A 34 -10.50 -0.59 20.53
C ASP A 34 -10.11 -0.87 19.06
N TYR A 35 -11.07 -1.36 18.27
CA TYR A 35 -10.88 -1.60 16.83
C TYR A 35 -10.72 -0.30 16.05
N GLU A 36 -11.44 0.76 16.43
CA GLU A 36 -11.29 2.09 15.81
C GLU A 36 -9.89 2.66 16.05
N LEU A 37 -9.41 2.61 17.29
CA LEU A 37 -8.05 3.07 17.62
C LEU A 37 -7.00 2.29 16.81
N LEU A 38 -7.15 0.96 16.73
CA LEU A 38 -6.24 0.14 15.94
C LEU A 38 -6.33 0.46 14.44
N GLN A 39 -7.53 0.75 13.92
CA GLN A 39 -7.73 1.17 12.53
C GLN A 39 -7.00 2.49 12.23
N GLU A 40 -7.01 3.46 13.16
CA GLU A 40 -6.24 4.70 13.01
C GLU A 40 -4.73 4.43 12.92
N GLN A 41 -4.20 3.56 13.78
CA GLN A 41 -2.78 3.21 13.76
C GLN A 41 -2.37 2.56 12.44
N PHE A 42 -3.15 1.58 11.93
CA PHE A 42 -2.87 0.97 10.63
C PHE A 42 -3.05 1.96 9.46
N THR A 43 -3.92 2.96 9.61
CA THR A 43 -4.08 4.03 8.61
C THR A 43 -2.83 4.92 8.56
N GLN A 44 -2.27 5.28 9.72
CA GLN A 44 -1.03 6.04 9.82
C GLN A 44 0.15 5.25 9.26
N ALA A 45 0.28 3.97 9.63
CA ALA A 45 1.33 3.09 9.09
C ALA A 45 1.25 2.96 7.55
N ARG A 46 0.04 2.82 6.99
CA ARG A 46 -0.17 2.77 5.53
C ARG A 46 0.26 4.08 4.84
N ALA A 47 0.12 5.23 5.49
CA ALA A 47 0.48 6.52 4.91
C ALA A 47 1.97 6.62 4.53
N TYR A 48 2.86 5.97 5.29
CA TYR A 48 4.29 5.89 4.95
C TYR A 48 4.53 5.20 3.61
N PHE A 49 3.82 4.11 3.33
CA PHE A 49 3.90 3.41 2.05
C PHE A 49 3.28 4.23 0.91
N MET A 50 2.21 4.99 1.19
CA MET A 50 1.62 5.90 0.20
C MET A 50 2.55 7.06 -0.16
N ALA A 51 3.30 7.59 0.80
CA ALA A 51 4.33 8.59 0.58
C ALA A 51 5.52 8.01 -0.21
N ALA A 52 5.94 6.78 0.14
CA ALA A 52 6.95 6.05 -0.63
C ALA A 52 6.54 5.90 -2.10
N GLN A 53 5.28 5.56 -2.39
CA GLN A 53 4.77 5.50 -3.75
C GLN A 53 4.94 6.82 -4.51
N ASP A 54 4.79 7.98 -3.86
CA ASP A 54 5.00 9.28 -4.49
C ASP A 54 6.46 9.49 -4.89
N SER A 55 7.39 9.16 -3.99
CA SER A 55 8.83 9.19 -4.28
C SER A 55 9.19 8.23 -5.42
N MET A 56 8.65 7.01 -5.41
CA MET A 56 8.88 6.03 -6.48
C MET A 56 8.44 6.55 -7.85
N VAL A 57 7.25 7.16 -7.94
CA VAL A 57 6.73 7.73 -9.19
C VAL A 57 7.66 8.82 -9.71
N GLN A 58 8.14 9.70 -8.84
CA GLN A 58 9.08 10.77 -9.23
C GLN A 58 10.43 10.21 -9.69
N SER A 59 11.01 9.28 -8.94
CA SER A 59 12.29 8.64 -9.31
C SER A 59 12.19 7.93 -10.65
N VAL A 60 11.11 7.20 -10.91
CA VAL A 60 10.92 6.51 -12.19
C VAL A 60 10.76 7.50 -13.35
N ARG A 61 10.04 8.60 -13.13
CA ARG A 61 9.91 9.64 -14.15
C ARG A 61 11.27 10.26 -14.51
N GLN A 62 12.16 10.45 -13.54
CA GLN A 62 13.50 10.99 -13.77
C GLN A 62 14.41 9.95 -14.46
N ASP A 63 14.53 8.77 -13.87
CA ASP A 63 15.49 7.74 -14.29
C ASP A 63 15.13 7.05 -15.61
N LEU A 64 13.84 7.00 -15.94
CA LEU A 64 13.32 6.42 -17.18
C LEU A 64 12.77 7.48 -18.14
N SER A 65 13.07 8.75 -17.94
CA SER A 65 12.61 9.84 -18.82
C SER A 65 12.85 9.64 -20.34
N PRO A 66 13.93 8.96 -20.80
CA PRO A 66 14.12 8.71 -22.23
C PRO A 66 13.16 7.64 -22.77
N LEU A 67 12.52 6.86 -21.90
CA LEU A 67 11.53 5.87 -22.28
C LEU A 67 10.15 6.52 -22.28
N ALA A 68 9.32 6.18 -23.26
CA ALA A 68 7.94 6.66 -23.35
C ALA A 68 6.99 5.93 -22.37
N VAL A 69 7.45 5.67 -21.14
CA VAL A 69 6.72 4.95 -20.09
C VAL A 69 6.86 5.67 -18.75
N TYR A 70 5.85 5.53 -17.91
CA TYR A 70 5.80 6.16 -16.59
C TYR A 70 4.92 5.35 -15.62
N MET A 71 4.99 5.69 -14.34
CA MET A 71 4.08 5.14 -13.32
C MET A 71 3.06 6.18 -12.87
N ILE A 72 1.88 5.69 -12.51
CA ILE A 72 0.83 6.47 -11.86
C ILE A 72 0.36 5.79 -10.59
N LYS A 73 -0.18 6.59 -9.66
CA LYS A 73 -1.00 6.12 -8.54
C LYS A 73 -2.45 6.03 -9.02
N ASP A 74 -2.98 4.81 -9.04
CA ASP A 74 -4.36 4.52 -9.37
C ASP A 74 -5.14 4.26 -8.07
N LYS A 75 -6.31 4.87 -7.90
CA LYS A 75 -7.09 4.69 -6.68
C LYS A 75 -7.66 3.28 -6.64
N ALA A 76 -7.38 2.54 -5.58
CA ALA A 76 -8.10 1.31 -5.27
C ALA A 76 -9.47 1.68 -4.69
N SER A 77 -10.52 0.98 -5.12
CA SER A 77 -11.90 1.19 -4.66
C SER A 77 -12.04 1.23 -3.13
N SER A 78 -13.00 2.04 -2.66
CA SER A 78 -13.63 2.23 -1.32
C SER A 78 -12.76 2.26 -0.05
N SER A 79 -11.63 1.55 0.00
CA SER A 79 -10.71 1.44 1.15
C SER A 79 -9.64 2.54 1.21
N GLY A 80 -9.58 3.44 0.23
CA GLY A 80 -8.71 4.63 0.22
C GLY A 80 -7.24 4.40 -0.17
N GLY A 81 -6.80 3.15 -0.37
CA GLY A 81 -5.43 2.86 -0.82
C GLY A 81 -5.19 3.19 -2.31
N THR A 82 -3.93 3.39 -2.69
CA THR A 82 -3.52 3.58 -4.10
C THR A 82 -2.56 2.48 -4.56
N PHE A 83 -2.65 2.08 -5.83
CA PHE A 83 -1.73 1.14 -6.44
C PHE A 83 -0.90 1.80 -7.53
N LEU A 84 0.38 1.42 -7.60
CA LEU A 84 1.24 1.82 -8.71
C LEU A 84 0.94 0.99 -9.95
N ARG A 85 0.78 1.68 -11.08
CA ARG A 85 0.51 1.10 -12.40
C ARG A 85 1.47 1.67 -13.44
N TRP A 86 2.01 0.80 -14.29
CA TRP A 86 2.70 1.21 -15.51
C TRP A 86 1.73 1.79 -16.53
N ARG A 87 2.18 2.85 -17.22
CA ARG A 87 1.51 3.48 -18.36
C ARG A 87 2.52 3.75 -19.47
N SER A 88 2.03 3.72 -20.71
CA SER A 88 2.77 4.19 -21.89
C SER A 88 2.27 5.56 -22.30
N MET A 89 3.16 6.42 -22.80
CA MET A 89 2.79 7.68 -23.45
C MET A 89 2.26 7.47 -24.87
N GLN A 90 2.54 6.31 -25.47
CA GLN A 90 2.27 6.05 -26.89
C GLN A 90 0.94 5.32 -27.11
N ASN A 91 0.42 4.63 -26.09
CA ASN A 91 -0.80 3.84 -26.20
C ASN A 91 -1.44 3.59 -24.83
N ALA A 92 -2.68 3.08 -24.83
CA ALA A 92 -3.43 2.76 -23.62
C ALA A 92 -2.96 1.47 -22.90
N ARG A 93 -1.76 0.95 -23.20
CA ARG A 93 -1.25 -0.28 -22.57
C ARG A 93 -1.00 -0.06 -21.08
N THR A 94 -1.12 -1.15 -20.32
CA THR A 94 -0.95 -1.17 -18.87
C THR A 94 -0.16 -2.39 -18.41
N GLY A 95 0.43 -2.31 -17.22
CA GLY A 95 1.09 -3.44 -16.58
C GLY A 95 2.20 -4.08 -17.44
N GLY A 96 2.18 -5.42 -17.55
CA GLY A 96 3.18 -6.20 -18.29
C GLY A 96 3.39 -5.76 -19.73
N THR A 97 2.30 -5.38 -20.41
CA THR A 97 2.32 -4.96 -21.81
C THR A 97 3.10 -3.64 -22.07
N VAL A 98 3.46 -2.92 -21.00
CA VAL A 98 4.25 -1.69 -21.05
C VAL A 98 5.75 -1.97 -20.86
N TRP A 99 6.11 -2.73 -19.83
CA TRP A 99 7.53 -2.89 -19.46
C TRP A 99 8.21 -4.09 -20.13
N GLN A 100 7.50 -5.18 -20.42
CA GLN A 100 8.08 -6.40 -21.01
C GLN A 100 8.76 -6.13 -22.36
N PRO A 101 8.16 -5.39 -23.30
CA PRO A 101 8.81 -5.09 -24.58
C PRO A 101 10.16 -4.38 -24.43
N ILE A 102 10.32 -3.55 -23.40
CA ILE A 102 11.57 -2.81 -23.13
C ILE A 102 12.66 -3.76 -22.63
N VAL A 103 12.29 -4.76 -21.84
CA VAL A 103 13.21 -5.77 -21.29
C VAL A 103 13.63 -6.76 -22.39
N ASP A 104 12.73 -7.09 -23.30
CA ASP A 104 13.00 -8.05 -24.38
C ASP A 104 13.78 -7.44 -25.55
N ASP A 105 13.71 -6.12 -25.74
CA ASP A 105 14.42 -5.42 -26.81
C ASP A 105 15.95 -5.42 -26.57
N LYS A 106 16.70 -6.01 -27.49
CA LYS A 106 18.17 -6.08 -27.44
C LYS A 106 18.85 -4.76 -27.82
N TYR A 107 18.12 -3.84 -28.46
CA TYR A 107 18.62 -2.51 -28.81
C TYR A 107 18.56 -1.54 -27.61
N VAL A 108 17.75 -1.84 -26.59
CA VAL A 108 17.75 -1.10 -25.33
C VAL A 108 19.00 -1.48 -24.51
N PRO A 109 19.81 -0.49 -24.05
CA PRO A 109 20.99 -0.76 -23.25
C PRO A 109 20.69 -1.63 -22.03
N VAL A 110 21.54 -2.63 -21.77
CA VAL A 110 21.34 -3.61 -20.69
C VAL A 110 21.09 -2.98 -19.33
N GLU A 111 21.77 -1.87 -19.03
CA GLU A 111 21.59 -1.14 -17.77
C GLU A 111 20.21 -0.50 -17.63
N VAL A 112 19.61 -0.04 -18.73
CA VAL A 112 18.23 0.46 -18.75
C VAL A 112 17.25 -0.67 -18.51
N ARG A 113 17.45 -1.83 -19.15
CA ARG A 113 16.60 -3.02 -18.95
C ARG A 113 16.65 -3.52 -17.52
N LYS A 114 17.84 -3.56 -16.91
CA LYS A 114 18.02 -3.89 -15.48
C LYS A 114 17.27 -2.90 -14.58
N LYS A 115 17.30 -1.59 -14.90
CA LYS A 115 16.52 -0.58 -14.15
C LYS A 115 15.02 -0.86 -14.23
N VAL A 116 14.48 -1.12 -15.43
CA VAL A 116 13.04 -1.45 -15.61
C VAL A 116 12.64 -2.68 -14.79
N VAL A 117 13.46 -3.73 -14.80
CA VAL A 117 13.22 -4.94 -13.98
C VAL A 117 13.21 -4.61 -12.49
N ALA A 118 14.15 -3.77 -12.02
CA ALA A 118 14.19 -3.36 -10.62
C ALA A 118 12.92 -2.56 -10.23
N VAL A 119 12.47 -1.63 -11.09
CA VAL A 119 11.22 -0.90 -10.86
C VAL A 119 10.04 -1.84 -10.72
N GLU A 120 9.90 -2.83 -11.60
CA GLU A 120 8.75 -3.73 -11.55
C GLU A 120 8.74 -4.58 -10.28
N LYS A 121 9.90 -5.03 -9.81
CA LYS A 121 10.01 -5.73 -8.52
C LYS A 121 9.56 -4.84 -7.36
N ASP A 122 10.01 -3.60 -7.32
CA ASP A 122 9.64 -2.65 -6.27
C ASP A 122 8.14 -2.30 -6.34
N ARG A 123 7.59 -2.13 -7.55
CA ARG A 123 6.14 -1.92 -7.77
C ARG A 123 5.30 -3.10 -7.27
N ILE A 124 5.73 -4.33 -7.53
CA ILE A 124 5.05 -5.54 -7.03
C ILE A 124 5.06 -5.53 -5.49
N LEU A 125 6.23 -5.29 -4.89
CA LEU A 125 6.40 -5.27 -3.43
C LEU A 125 5.51 -4.23 -2.76
N ILE A 126 5.58 -2.97 -3.18
CA ILE A 126 4.82 -1.88 -2.56
C ILE A 126 3.30 -2.08 -2.72
N ASN A 127 2.85 -2.60 -3.86
CA ASN A 127 1.43 -2.87 -4.09
C ASN A 127 0.91 -4.03 -3.22
N MET A 128 1.73 -5.06 -3.01
CA MET A 128 1.40 -6.14 -2.07
C MET A 128 1.29 -5.58 -0.64
N GLN A 129 2.25 -4.76 -0.20
CA GLN A 129 2.24 -4.13 1.13
C GLN A 129 0.97 -3.29 1.34
N ILE A 130 0.62 -2.42 0.40
CA ILE A 130 -0.64 -1.65 0.44
C ILE A 130 -1.87 -2.58 0.48
N SER A 131 -1.86 -3.69 -0.25
CA SER A 131 -2.97 -4.65 -0.25
C SER A 131 -3.18 -5.28 1.13
N VAL A 132 -2.10 -5.61 1.83
CA VAL A 132 -2.15 -6.13 3.21
C VAL A 132 -2.78 -5.10 4.16
N PHE A 133 -2.33 -3.84 4.13
CA PHE A 133 -2.94 -2.78 4.94
C PHE A 133 -4.42 -2.57 4.62
N ASN A 134 -4.79 -2.54 3.34
CA ASN A 134 -6.19 -2.38 2.94
C ASN A 134 -7.05 -3.57 3.41
N HIS A 135 -6.49 -4.78 3.49
CA HIS A 135 -7.19 -5.93 4.03
C HIS A 135 -7.40 -5.81 5.53
N ILE A 136 -6.34 -5.50 6.28
CA ILE A 136 -6.40 -5.31 7.74
C ILE A 136 -7.42 -4.22 8.08
N LEU A 137 -7.34 -3.04 7.44
CA LEU A 137 -8.25 -1.93 7.70
C LEU A 137 -9.71 -2.27 7.45
N ARG A 138 -10.00 -3.06 6.41
CA ARG A 138 -11.37 -3.54 6.15
C ARG A 138 -11.85 -4.47 7.27
N GLN A 139 -11.02 -5.41 7.70
CA GLN A 139 -11.38 -6.32 8.79
C GLN A 139 -11.60 -5.58 10.11
N LEU A 140 -10.77 -4.58 10.43
CA LEU A 140 -10.96 -3.75 11.62
C LEU A 140 -12.26 -2.96 11.58
N ALA A 141 -12.59 -2.36 10.44
CA ALA A 141 -13.86 -1.66 10.24
C ALA A 141 -15.07 -2.60 10.38
N ASP A 142 -15.03 -3.76 9.70
CA ASP A 142 -16.10 -4.77 9.77
C ASP A 142 -16.30 -5.29 11.20
N CYS A 143 -15.23 -5.47 11.98
CA CYS A 143 -15.31 -5.88 13.39
C CYS A 143 -15.84 -4.77 14.30
N SER A 144 -15.41 -3.53 14.10
CA SER A 144 -15.90 -2.37 14.86
C SER A 144 -17.42 -2.22 14.69
N GLU A 145 -17.93 -2.31 13.46
CA GLU A 145 -19.37 -2.22 13.19
C GLU A 145 -20.15 -3.35 13.89
N LYS A 146 -19.68 -4.60 13.79
CA LYS A 146 -20.35 -5.74 14.43
C LYS A 146 -20.34 -5.66 15.96
N LEU A 147 -19.26 -5.16 16.57
CA LEU A 147 -19.22 -4.99 18.02
C LEU A 147 -20.13 -3.87 18.50
N LYS A 148 -20.24 -2.77 17.75
CA LYS A 148 -21.25 -1.74 18.04
C LYS A 148 -22.66 -2.30 18.03
N GLU A 149 -22.99 -3.17 17.08
CA GLU A 149 -24.29 -3.85 17.06
C GLU A 149 -24.53 -4.70 18.32
N VAL A 150 -23.49 -5.40 18.81
CA VAL A 150 -23.54 -6.20 20.04
C VAL A 150 -23.72 -5.30 21.26
N GLU A 151 -22.93 -4.23 21.38
CA GLU A 151 -23.00 -3.24 22.47
C GLU A 151 -24.39 -2.58 22.51
N GLU A 152 -24.92 -2.17 21.36
CA GLU A 152 -26.27 -1.61 21.26
C GLU A 152 -27.36 -2.61 21.66
N ALA A 153 -27.24 -3.87 21.26
CA ALA A 153 -28.19 -4.92 21.62
C ALA A 153 -28.19 -5.19 23.13
N ALA A 154 -27.00 -5.19 23.74
CA ALA A 154 -26.85 -5.37 25.17
C ALA A 154 -27.39 -4.17 25.97
N LEU A 155 -27.17 -2.95 25.50
CA LEU A 155 -27.74 -1.73 26.08
C LEU A 155 -29.28 -1.75 26.02
N LYS A 156 -29.86 -2.16 24.89
CA LYS A 156 -31.33 -2.30 24.73
C LYS A 156 -31.94 -3.37 25.64
N SER A 157 -31.13 -4.31 26.12
CA SER A 157 -31.55 -5.47 26.89
C SER A 157 -31.28 -5.31 28.40
N ASP A 158 -30.85 -4.13 28.87
CA ASP A 158 -30.42 -3.87 30.26
C ASP A 158 -29.36 -4.88 30.76
N LEU A 159 -28.52 -5.39 29.85
CA LEU A 159 -27.43 -6.31 30.22
C LEU A 159 -26.21 -5.58 30.80
N TYR A 160 -26.16 -4.25 30.64
CA TYR A 160 -25.19 -3.38 31.28
C TYR A 160 -25.95 -2.36 32.16
N PRO A 161 -25.49 -2.10 33.41
CA PRO A 161 -26.12 -1.13 34.31
C PRO A 161 -25.96 0.32 33.84
#